data_AF-A0A7Y2J6F8-F1
#
_entry.id   AF-A0A7Y2J6F8-F1
#
_cell.length_a   1.000
_cell.length_b   1.000
_cell.length_c   1.000
_cell.angle_alpha   90.00
_cell.angle_beta   90.00
_cell.angle_gamma   90.00
#
_symmetry.space_group_name_H-M   'P 1'
#
loop_
_entity.id
_entity.type
_entity.pdbx_description
1 polymer ?
#
loop_
_entity_poly.entity_id
_entity_poly.type
_entity_poly.pdbx_seq_one_letter_code
_entity_poly.pdbx_strand_id
1 'polypeptide(L)'
;MIEPQILQRYQDLFDIDSNLNRLVKKIELLNYINPQNIESEKKKFFSSKYSYEPEFHYPKIKFDGYKLHRLFFSQRLERIKDDEIRQLYEDIIYEYSGLIECIETIGKGRKFYYNSLRSFGTPTENELENAKFILRLNDDDFSEDM
;
A
#
# COMPACT_ATOMS: atom_id res chain seq x y z
N MET A 1 -21.43 5.03 22.54
CA MET A 1 -20.68 4.06 23.37
C MET A 1 -21.24 2.68 23.07
N ILE A 2 -20.40 1.67 22.86
CA ILE A 2 -20.85 0.30 22.61
C ILE A 2 -21.40 -0.28 23.92
N GLU A 3 -22.56 -0.94 23.88
CA GLU A 3 -23.16 -1.53 25.07
C GLU A 3 -22.29 -2.68 25.62
N PRO A 4 -22.10 -2.79 26.95
CA PRO A 4 -21.23 -3.81 27.55
C PRO A 4 -21.62 -5.25 27.18
N GLN A 5 -22.91 -5.48 26.97
CA GLN A 5 -23.47 -6.78 26.61
C GLN A 5 -23.03 -7.22 25.20
N ILE A 6 -22.91 -6.27 24.27
CA ILE A 6 -22.42 -6.52 22.90
C ILE A 6 -20.93 -6.85 22.94
N LEU A 7 -20.16 -6.12 23.74
CA LEU A 7 -18.73 -6.33 23.90
C LEU A 7 -18.42 -7.73 24.44
N GLN A 8 -19.19 -8.19 25.44
CA GLN A 8 -19.05 -9.52 26.00
C GLN A 8 -19.48 -10.62 25.03
N ARG A 9 -20.56 -10.38 24.25
CA ARG A 9 -21.06 -11.34 23.27
C ARG A 9 -20.12 -11.55 22.08
N TYR A 10 -19.40 -10.52 21.66
CA TYR A 10 -18.50 -10.53 20.49
C TYR A 10 -17.03 -10.29 20.88
N GLN A 11 -16.64 -10.73 22.09
CA GLN A 11 -15.30 -10.47 22.62
C GLN A 11 -14.18 -10.92 21.67
N ASP A 12 -14.26 -12.14 21.12
CA ASP A 12 -13.25 -12.65 20.19
C ASP A 12 -13.09 -11.77 18.93
N LEU A 13 -14.18 -11.20 18.43
CA LEU A 13 -14.15 -10.30 17.27
C LEU A 13 -13.39 -9.02 17.59
N PHE A 14 -13.69 -8.39 18.73
CA PHE A 14 -12.99 -7.17 19.16
C PHE A 14 -11.52 -7.43 19.47
N ASP A 15 -11.18 -8.60 20.03
CA ASP A 15 -9.80 -9.00 20.29
C ASP A 15 -9.02 -9.18 18.97
N ILE A 16 -9.62 -9.81 17.95
CA ILE A 16 -9.03 -9.96 16.61
C ILE A 16 -8.86 -8.59 15.95
N ASP A 17 -9.90 -7.76 15.95
CA ASP A 17 -9.89 -6.42 15.36
C ASP A 17 -8.78 -5.55 15.97
N SER A 18 -8.71 -5.50 17.30
CA SER A 18 -7.68 -4.75 18.03
C SER A 18 -6.26 -5.24 17.71
N ASN A 19 -6.08 -6.56 17.61
CA ASN A 19 -4.80 -7.14 17.22
C ASN A 19 -4.41 -6.77 15.79
N LEU A 20 -5.33 -6.90 14.83
CA LEU A 20 -5.09 -6.55 13.43
C LEU A 20 -4.81 -5.07 13.26
N ASN A 21 -5.61 -4.19 13.87
CA ASN A 21 -5.41 -2.75 13.87
C ASN A 21 -3.99 -2.36 14.34
N ARG A 22 -3.46 -3.03 15.38
CA ARG A 22 -2.09 -2.80 15.86
C ARG A 22 -1.01 -3.27 14.87
N LEU A 23 -1.27 -4.34 14.11
CA LEU A 23 -0.34 -4.84 13.09
C LEU A 23 -0.33 -3.93 11.86
N VAL A 24 -1.52 -3.55 11.39
CA VAL A 24 -1.74 -2.70 10.21
C VAL A 24 -1.08 -1.34 10.32
N LYS A 25 -1.11 -0.70 11.50
CA LYS A 25 -0.45 0.60 11.73
C LYS A 25 1.06 0.63 11.44
N LYS A 26 1.70 -0.53 11.27
CA LYS A 26 3.12 -0.64 10.91
C LYS A 26 3.35 -0.71 9.41
N ILE A 27 2.29 -0.86 8.61
CA ILE A 27 2.32 -1.13 7.18
C ILE A 27 1.70 0.07 6.48
N GLU A 28 2.55 0.97 6.03
CA GLU A 28 2.13 2.18 5.33
C GLU A 28 3.00 2.34 4.09
N LEU A 29 2.50 1.86 2.94
CA LEU A 29 3.24 1.76 1.67
C LEU A 29 3.77 3.12 1.21
N LEU A 30 2.97 4.17 1.33
CA LEU A 30 3.30 5.53 0.87
C LEU A 30 4.59 6.07 1.51
N ASN A 31 4.89 5.65 2.73
CA ASN A 31 6.13 6.06 3.42
C ASN A 31 7.40 5.46 2.80
N TYR A 32 7.27 4.39 2.01
CA TYR A 32 8.41 3.68 1.41
C TYR A 32 8.51 3.90 -0.11
N ILE A 33 7.43 4.30 -0.78
CA ILE A 33 7.41 4.40 -2.24
C ILE A 33 8.16 5.63 -2.77
N ASN A 34 8.29 6.68 -1.96
CA ASN A 34 8.95 7.92 -2.37
C ASN A 34 10.49 7.79 -2.23
N PRO A 35 11.26 7.95 -3.33
CA PRO A 35 12.71 7.96 -3.27
C PRO A 35 13.23 9.14 -2.42
N GLN A 36 14.24 8.88 -1.58
CA GLN A 36 14.88 9.88 -0.73
C GLN A 36 15.66 10.93 -1.54
N ASN A 37 16.09 10.58 -2.75
CA ASN A 37 16.90 11.42 -3.63
C ASN A 37 16.13 11.96 -4.85
N ILE A 38 14.79 11.95 -4.82
CA ILE A 38 13.94 12.31 -5.97
C ILE A 38 14.31 13.67 -6.60
N GLU A 39 14.50 14.72 -5.80
CA GLU A 39 14.81 16.07 -6.31
C GLU A 39 16.20 16.15 -6.96
N SER A 40 17.19 15.49 -6.36
CA SER A 40 18.56 15.44 -6.85
C SER A 40 18.62 14.71 -8.20
N GLU A 41 18.02 13.53 -8.29
CA GLU A 41 17.99 12.75 -9.52
C GLU A 41 17.18 13.44 -10.62
N LYS A 42 16.07 14.10 -10.26
CA LYS A 42 15.31 14.95 -11.17
C LYS A 42 16.21 16.03 -11.78
N LYS A 43 16.96 16.77 -10.97
CA LYS A 43 17.87 17.83 -11.46
C LYS A 43 18.94 17.26 -12.41
N LYS A 44 19.56 16.13 -12.06
CA LYS A 44 20.54 15.45 -12.92
C LYS A 44 19.92 15.04 -14.26
N PHE A 45 18.77 14.38 -14.23
CA PHE A 45 18.03 13.93 -15.41
C PHE A 45 17.79 15.07 -16.41
N PHE A 46 17.18 16.18 -15.97
CA PHE A 46 16.92 17.33 -16.84
C PHE A 46 18.21 18.01 -17.32
N SER A 47 19.22 18.14 -16.45
CA SER A 47 20.51 18.75 -16.85
C SER A 47 21.27 17.92 -17.90
N SER A 48 21.07 16.60 -17.91
CA SER A 48 21.68 15.67 -18.86
C SER A 48 20.99 15.65 -20.23
N LYS A 49 19.96 16.49 -20.46
CA LYS A 49 19.07 16.39 -21.62
C LYS A 49 18.50 14.98 -21.79
N TYR A 50 18.02 14.39 -20.69
CA TYR A 50 17.34 13.09 -20.68
C TYR A 50 18.22 11.88 -21.05
N SER A 51 19.55 12.02 -21.01
CA SER A 51 20.49 10.94 -21.35
C SER A 51 20.95 10.09 -20.15
N TYR A 52 20.71 10.58 -18.93
CA TYR A 52 21.03 9.90 -17.69
C TYR A 52 19.83 9.10 -17.19
N GLU A 53 20.03 7.86 -16.76
CA GLU A 53 19.00 7.06 -16.09
C GLU A 53 19.06 7.35 -14.58
N PRO A 54 17.99 7.87 -13.95
CA PRO A 54 17.94 8.13 -12.51
C PRO A 54 18.17 6.88 -11.66
N GLU A 55 19.04 6.97 -10.66
CA GLU A 55 19.24 5.91 -9.66
C GLU A 55 18.54 6.28 -8.34
N PHE A 56 17.39 5.67 -8.08
CA PHE A 56 16.58 5.99 -6.90
C PHE A 56 16.98 5.19 -5.65
N HIS A 57 17.05 5.89 -4.53
CA HIS A 57 17.30 5.33 -3.20
C HIS A 57 16.03 5.39 -2.37
N TYR A 58 15.56 4.24 -1.89
CA TYR A 58 14.31 4.15 -1.14
C TYR A 58 14.56 4.03 0.38
N PRO A 59 13.62 4.48 1.22
CA PRO A 59 13.69 4.30 2.66
C PRO A 59 13.87 2.84 3.05
N LYS A 60 14.72 2.58 4.06
CA LYS A 60 14.89 1.23 4.60
C LYS A 60 13.62 0.78 5.32
N ILE A 61 13.22 -0.46 5.05
CA ILE A 61 12.07 -1.11 5.68
C ILE A 61 12.35 -1.27 7.19
N LYS A 62 11.44 -0.77 8.03
CA LYS A 62 11.59 -0.76 9.49
C LYS A 62 10.86 -1.91 10.20
N PHE A 63 10.41 -2.91 9.45
CA PHE A 63 9.71 -4.08 9.97
C PHE A 63 10.25 -5.37 9.34
N ASP A 64 9.92 -6.49 9.98
CA ASP A 64 10.19 -7.84 9.48
C ASP A 64 8.91 -8.38 8.84
N GLY A 65 8.87 -8.47 7.51
CA GLY A 65 7.68 -8.89 6.78
C GLY A 65 7.32 -10.34 7.07
N TYR A 66 8.30 -11.24 7.15
CA TYR A 66 8.07 -12.64 7.52
C TYR A 66 7.42 -12.77 8.91
N LYS A 67 7.87 -11.98 9.89
CA LYS A 67 7.24 -11.93 11.21
C LYS A 67 5.81 -11.37 11.13
N LEU A 68 5.57 -10.33 10.35
CA LEU A 68 4.22 -9.77 10.18
C LEU A 68 3.27 -10.77 9.52
N HIS A 69 3.67 -11.43 8.43
CA HIS A 69 2.88 -12.49 7.80
C HIS A 69 2.47 -13.56 8.81
N ARG A 70 3.44 -14.08 9.59
CA ARG A 70 3.13 -15.05 10.64
C ARG A 70 2.11 -14.53 11.65
N LEU A 71 2.20 -13.27 12.05
CA LEU A 71 1.26 -12.67 12.99
C LEU A 71 -0.14 -12.53 12.37
N PHE A 72 -0.26 -12.11 11.11
CA PHE A 72 -1.54 -12.06 10.41
C PHE A 72 -2.19 -13.44 10.29
N PHE A 73 -1.48 -14.43 9.74
CA PHE A 73 -2.03 -15.78 9.57
C PHE A 73 -2.21 -16.56 10.90
N SER A 74 -1.74 -16.02 12.02
CA SER A 74 -2.00 -16.58 13.36
C SER A 74 -3.29 -16.07 14.02
N GLN A 75 -4.00 -15.12 13.39
CA GLN A 75 -5.29 -14.67 13.90
C GLN A 75 -6.31 -15.81 13.86
N ARG A 76 -7.02 -16.02 14.97
CA ARG A 76 -7.99 -17.12 15.14
C ARG A 76 -9.35 -16.75 14.56
N LEU A 77 -9.43 -16.54 13.24
CA LEU A 77 -10.66 -16.11 12.56
C LEU A 77 -11.80 -17.14 12.68
N GLU A 78 -11.49 -18.41 12.95
CA GLU A 78 -12.46 -19.46 13.23
C GLU A 78 -13.37 -19.17 14.44
N ARG A 79 -12.98 -18.22 15.30
CA ARG A 79 -13.77 -17.79 16.46
C ARG A 79 -14.87 -16.78 16.10
N ILE A 80 -14.74 -16.12 14.95
CA ILE A 80 -15.77 -15.22 14.44
C ILE A 80 -16.91 -16.10 13.96
N LYS A 81 -18.09 -15.99 14.59
CA LYS A 81 -19.25 -16.86 14.28
C LYS A 81 -19.95 -16.50 12.98
N ASP A 82 -19.92 -15.23 12.61
CA ASP A 82 -20.52 -14.71 11.39
C ASP A 82 -19.58 -14.94 10.21
N ASP A 83 -20.06 -15.65 9.19
CA ASP A 83 -19.21 -16.05 8.06
C ASP A 83 -18.87 -14.86 7.14
N GLU A 84 -19.75 -13.87 7.01
CA GLU A 84 -19.47 -12.67 6.21
C GLU A 84 -18.39 -11.81 6.88
N ILE A 85 -18.49 -11.62 8.20
CA ILE A 85 -17.45 -10.93 8.98
C ILE A 85 -16.14 -11.71 8.93
N ARG A 86 -16.17 -13.05 9.04
CA ARG A 86 -14.96 -13.86 8.93
C ARG A 86 -14.28 -13.65 7.58
N GLN A 87 -15.04 -13.72 6.48
CA GLN A 87 -14.52 -13.52 5.13
C GLN A 87 -13.89 -12.14 4.98
N LEU A 88 -14.53 -11.09 5.50
CA LEU A 88 -13.97 -9.74 5.49
C LEU A 88 -12.57 -9.68 6.14
N TYR A 89 -12.38 -10.31 7.31
CA TYR A 89 -11.08 -10.33 7.97
C TYR A 89 -10.05 -11.20 7.26
N GLU A 90 -10.47 -12.29 6.60
CA GLU A 90 -9.60 -13.06 5.71
C GLU A 90 -9.09 -12.18 4.57
N ASP A 91 -9.98 -11.45 3.90
CA ASP A 91 -9.65 -10.55 2.79
C ASP A 91 -8.68 -9.45 3.25
N ILE A 92 -8.93 -8.84 4.41
CA ILE A 92 -8.02 -7.86 5.03
C ILE A 92 -6.62 -8.47 5.26
N ILE A 93 -6.53 -9.69 5.80
CA ILE A 93 -5.24 -10.37 6.01
C ILE A 93 -4.49 -10.59 4.69
N TYR A 94 -5.20 -11.02 3.65
CA TYR A 94 -4.61 -11.23 2.32
C TYR A 94 -4.15 -9.91 1.70
N GLU A 95 -4.94 -8.84 1.82
CA GLU A 95 -4.60 -7.51 1.32
C GLU A 95 -3.32 -6.97 1.98
N TYR A 96 -3.25 -6.98 3.32
CA TYR A 96 -2.06 -6.52 4.03
C TYR A 96 -0.83 -7.40 3.79
N SER A 97 -1.03 -8.70 3.57
CA SER A 97 0.06 -9.57 3.13
C SER A 97 0.59 -9.15 1.75
N GLY A 98 -0.29 -8.85 0.80
CA GLY A 98 0.10 -8.30 -0.50
C GLY A 98 0.85 -6.98 -0.38
N LEU A 99 0.41 -6.08 0.51
CA LEU A 99 1.08 -4.80 0.77
C LEU A 99 2.49 -5.00 1.36
N ILE A 100 2.68 -5.94 2.29
CA ILE A 100 4.00 -6.27 2.83
C ILE A 100 4.94 -6.71 1.70
N GLU A 101 4.50 -7.65 0.85
CA GLU A 101 5.30 -8.12 -0.28
C GLU A 101 5.62 -6.99 -1.27
N CYS A 102 4.65 -6.09 -1.49
CA CYS A 102 4.84 -4.90 -2.31
C CYS A 102 5.95 -4.01 -1.72
N ILE A 103 5.90 -3.68 -0.42
CA ILE A 103 6.92 -2.88 0.27
C ILE A 103 8.30 -3.56 0.20
N GLU A 104 8.37 -4.86 0.44
CA GLU A 104 9.62 -5.63 0.40
C GLU A 104 10.27 -5.68 -0.99
N THR A 105 9.50 -5.41 -2.04
CA THR A 105 9.96 -5.46 -3.41
C THR A 105 10.24 -4.09 -4.03
N ILE A 106 9.98 -2.99 -3.32
CA ILE A 106 10.34 -1.62 -3.75
C ILE A 106 11.81 -1.57 -4.18
N GLY A 107 12.06 -0.92 -5.33
CA GLY A 107 13.40 -0.81 -5.91
C GLY A 107 13.92 -2.09 -6.58
N LYS A 108 13.18 -3.21 -6.57
CA LYS A 108 13.60 -4.49 -7.20
C LYS A 108 13.00 -4.68 -8.60
N GLY A 109 12.75 -3.59 -9.32
CA GLY A 109 12.28 -3.57 -10.72
C GLY A 109 10.98 -4.35 -10.93
N ARG A 110 11.01 -5.38 -11.78
CA ARG A 110 9.83 -6.20 -12.15
C ARG A 110 9.11 -6.83 -10.96
N LYS A 111 9.83 -7.14 -9.87
CA LYS A 111 9.20 -7.72 -8.66
C LYS A 111 8.20 -6.74 -8.03
N PHE A 112 8.58 -5.48 -7.89
CA PHE A 112 7.67 -4.44 -7.41
C PHE A 112 6.49 -4.28 -8.35
N TYR A 113 6.76 -4.21 -9.67
CA TYR A 113 5.73 -4.05 -10.69
C TYR A 113 4.63 -5.11 -10.59
N TYR A 114 4.99 -6.39 -10.56
CA TYR A 114 3.99 -7.47 -10.47
C TYR A 114 3.26 -7.49 -9.13
N ASN A 115 3.94 -7.19 -8.02
CA ASN A 115 3.30 -7.11 -6.71
C ASN A 115 2.33 -5.92 -6.63
N SER A 116 2.70 -4.78 -7.20
CA SER A 116 1.84 -3.60 -7.30
C SER A 116 0.59 -3.91 -8.13
N LEU A 117 0.74 -4.56 -9.29
CA LEU A 117 -0.42 -4.99 -10.10
C LEU A 117 -1.31 -5.99 -9.36
N ARG A 118 -0.74 -6.93 -8.63
CA ARG A 118 -1.52 -7.90 -7.85
C ARG A 118 -2.31 -7.23 -6.72
N SER A 119 -1.73 -6.20 -6.09
CA SER A 119 -2.37 -5.49 -4.96
C SER A 119 -3.36 -4.40 -5.40
N PHE A 120 -3.07 -3.68 -6.48
CA PHE A 120 -3.86 -2.49 -6.90
C PHE A 120 -4.58 -2.68 -8.23
N GLY A 121 -4.35 -3.80 -8.92
CA GLY A 121 -4.86 -4.03 -10.26
C GLY A 121 -4.06 -3.31 -11.34
N THR A 122 -4.51 -3.48 -12.58
CA THR A 122 -4.03 -2.73 -13.73
C THR A 122 -4.87 -1.46 -13.91
N PRO A 123 -4.27 -0.36 -14.38
CA PRO A 123 -5.04 0.83 -14.74
C PRO A 123 -6.09 0.49 -15.80
N THR A 124 -7.29 1.02 -15.62
CA THR A 124 -8.43 0.91 -16.52
C THR A 124 -8.25 1.80 -17.75
N GLU A 125 -9.02 1.55 -18.82
CA GLU A 125 -8.96 2.38 -20.03
C GLU A 125 -9.30 3.85 -19.73
N ASN A 126 -10.29 4.10 -18.88
CA ASN A 126 -10.64 5.46 -18.46
C ASN A 126 -9.49 6.15 -17.72
N GLU A 127 -8.76 5.44 -16.85
CA GLU A 127 -7.58 5.99 -16.18
C GLU A 127 -6.44 6.29 -17.18
N LEU A 128 -6.28 5.44 -18.21
CA LEU A 128 -5.32 5.67 -19.29
C LEU A 128 -5.70 6.86 -20.16
N GLU A 129 -6.98 7.03 -20.48
CA GLU A 129 -7.50 8.19 -21.21
C GLU A 129 -7.30 9.48 -20.42
N ASN A 130 -7.63 9.46 -19.12
CA ASN A 130 -7.39 10.59 -18.22
C ASN A 130 -5.91 10.96 -18.13
N ALA A 131 -5.01 9.97 -18.01
CA ALA A 131 -3.57 10.22 -18.00
C ALA A 131 -3.07 10.81 -19.33
N LYS A 132 -3.55 10.29 -20.48
CA LYS A 132 -3.24 10.86 -21.81
C LYS A 132 -3.77 12.27 -21.96
N PHE A 133 -4.93 12.58 -21.39
CA PHE A 133 -5.50 13.93 -21.37
C PHE A 133 -4.61 14.87 -20.56
N ILE A 134 -4.26 14.50 -19.32
CA ILE A 134 -3.36 15.29 -18.45
C ILE A 134 -2.02 15.57 -19.13
N LEU A 135 -1.43 14.57 -19.80
CA LEU A 135 -0.15 14.73 -20.52
C LEU A 135 -0.21 15.68 -21.72
N ARG A 136 -1.41 15.99 -22.22
CA ARG A 136 -1.62 16.92 -23.35
C ARG A 136 -1.94 18.34 -22.89
N LEU A 137 -2.26 18.53 -21.62
CA LEU A 137 -2.42 19.86 -21.04
C LEU A 137 -1.04 20.52 -21.00
N ASN A 138 -0.94 21.74 -21.54
CA ASN A 138 0.28 22.53 -21.41
C ASN A 138 0.37 23.07 -19.98
N ASP A 139 1.58 23.37 -19.51
CA ASP A 139 1.77 24.00 -18.18
C ASP A 139 0.97 25.33 -18.07
N ASP A 140 0.74 26.01 -19.20
CA ASP A 140 -0.09 27.24 -19.29
C ASP A 140 -1.58 26.98 -19.01
N ASP A 141 -2.10 25.78 -19.25
CA ASP A 141 -3.49 25.40 -19.00
C ASP A 141 -3.79 25.22 -17.49
N PHE A 142 -2.75 25.15 -16.65
CA PHE A 142 -2.85 25.11 -15.19
C PHE A 142 -2.65 26.49 -14.54
N SER A 143 -2.50 27.55 -15.34
CA SER A 143 -2.21 28.92 -14.87
C SER A 143 -3.45 29.81 -14.67
N GLU A 144 -4.65 29.24 -14.53
CA GLU A 144 -5.85 30.02 -14.17
C GLU A 144 -6.11 30.00 -12.65
N ASP A 145 -6.04 31.22 -12.08
CA ASP A 145 -6.49 31.71 -10.77
C ASP A 145 -5.64 31.40 -9.51
N MET A 146 -4.54 32.14 -9.34
CA MET A 146 -4.06 32.67 -8.05
C MET A 146 -3.94 34.19 -8.12
#